data_AF-A0A1X0DRP3-F1
#
_entry.id   AF-A0A1X0DRP3-F1
#
_cell.length_a   1.000
_cell.length_b   1.000
_cell.length_c   1.000
_cell.angle_alpha   90.00
_cell.angle_beta   90.00
_cell.angle_gamma   90.00
#
_symmetry.space_group_name_H-M   'P 1'
#
loop_
_entity.id
_entity.type
_entity.pdbx_description
1 polymer ?
#
loop_
_entity_poly.entity_id
_entity_poly.type
_entity_poly.pdbx_seq_one_letter_code
_entity_poly.pdbx_strand_id
1 'polypeptide(L)'
;MVVLATLMSLINQVSGTPYVVGGDTPAGTDCSGLASWVANAATDRPVFGDRFNTGNEEAALLARGFHYGTAPNALVIGWNGGHTAVTLPDGTSVSSGERGGVHVGGPGAYQAGFTHHMFLPMPLDDGPPPPDAPVVLVDATAPAPPAPDLPPPGGPAIANP
;
A
#
# COMPACT_ATOMS: atom_id res chain seq x y z
N MET A 1 -7.52 -0.59 -9.06
CA MET A 1 -6.14 -0.05 -9.03
C MET A 1 -5.80 0.21 -7.59
N VAL A 2 -5.12 -0.74 -6.97
CA VAL A 2 -4.52 -0.55 -5.65
C VAL A 2 -3.25 0.27 -5.80
N VAL A 3 -3.09 1.25 -4.93
CA VAL A 3 -1.89 2.09 -4.82
C VAL A 3 -1.07 1.67 -3.61
N LEU A 4 0.21 2.04 -3.60
CA LEU A 4 1.17 1.69 -2.55
C LEU A 4 0.64 2.04 -1.15
N ALA A 5 0.01 3.20 -0.98
CA ALA A 5 -0.51 3.65 0.32
C ALA A 5 -1.53 2.67 0.93
N THR A 6 -2.35 2.01 0.11
CA THR A 6 -3.33 1.02 0.58
C THR A 6 -2.64 -0.24 1.10
N LEU A 7 -1.58 -0.70 0.42
CA LEU A 7 -0.79 -1.84 0.87
C LEU A 7 -0.03 -1.54 2.16
N MET A 8 0.57 -0.35 2.25
CA MET A 8 1.23 0.10 3.46
C MET A 8 0.24 0.19 4.64
N SER A 9 -0.97 0.66 4.40
CA SER A 9 -2.02 0.72 5.43
C SER A 9 -2.39 -0.69 5.93
N LEU A 10 -2.52 -1.66 5.02
CA LEU A 10 -2.74 -3.06 5.38
C LEU A 10 -1.58 -3.62 6.21
N ILE A 11 -0.34 -3.44 5.76
CA ILE A 11 0.84 -3.97 6.45
C ILE A 11 0.98 -3.38 7.85
N ASN A 12 0.76 -2.07 7.99
CA ASN A 12 0.78 -1.43 9.31
C ASN A 12 -0.32 -1.97 10.23
N GLN A 13 -1.49 -2.35 9.68
CA GLN A 13 -2.58 -2.95 10.45
C GLN A 13 -2.26 -4.37 10.92
N VAL A 14 -1.58 -5.18 10.09
CA VAL A 14 -1.25 -6.58 10.41
C VAL A 14 0.14 -6.77 11.03
N SER A 15 0.92 -5.70 11.17
CA SER A 15 2.21 -5.76 11.82
C SER A 15 2.07 -6.22 13.28
N GLY A 16 2.86 -7.21 13.68
CA GLY A 16 2.75 -7.85 14.99
C GLY A 16 1.76 -9.01 15.07
N THR A 17 1.03 -9.34 13.98
CA THR A 17 0.22 -10.56 13.92
C THR A 17 1.10 -11.79 14.17
N PRO A 18 0.74 -12.70 15.10
CA PRO A 18 1.56 -13.86 15.45
C PRO A 18 1.77 -14.84 14.28
N TYR A 19 2.90 -15.56 14.31
CA TYR A 19 3.14 -16.64 13.36
C TYR A 19 2.27 -17.86 13.67
N VAL A 20 1.41 -18.24 12.73
CA VAL A 20 0.57 -19.44 12.81
C VAL A 20 0.65 -20.19 11.50
N VAL A 21 1.17 -21.42 11.54
CA VAL A 21 1.27 -22.29 10.35
C VAL A 21 -0.12 -22.52 9.76
N GLY A 22 -0.27 -22.22 8.47
CA GLY A 22 -1.54 -22.27 7.74
C GLY A 22 -2.54 -21.18 8.09
N GLY A 23 -2.14 -20.18 8.88
CA GLY A 23 -2.98 -19.07 9.32
C GLY A 23 -3.32 -18.11 8.19
N ASP A 24 -4.60 -17.74 8.11
CA ASP A 24 -5.16 -16.84 7.08
C ASP A 24 -6.16 -15.86 7.70
N THR A 25 -5.86 -15.40 8.92
CA THR A 25 -6.72 -14.47 9.66
C THR A 25 -5.87 -13.43 10.39
N PRO A 26 -6.46 -12.30 10.81
CA PRO A 26 -5.76 -11.32 11.64
C PRO A 26 -5.19 -11.89 12.97
N ALA A 27 -5.71 -13.04 13.43
CA ALA A 27 -5.23 -13.70 14.64
C ALA A 27 -3.91 -14.46 14.45
N GLY A 28 -3.47 -14.69 13.21
CA GLY A 28 -2.20 -15.34 12.93
C GLY A 28 -2.02 -15.74 11.48
N THR A 29 -0.77 -15.68 11.00
CA THR A 29 -0.40 -16.08 9.63
C THR A 29 1.03 -16.58 9.52
N ASP A 30 1.28 -17.47 8.57
CA ASP A 30 2.64 -17.90 8.23
C ASP A 30 3.25 -17.02 7.14
N CYS A 31 4.47 -17.36 6.69
CA CYS A 31 5.17 -16.62 5.65
C CYS A 31 4.33 -16.52 4.35
N SER A 32 3.74 -17.65 3.94
CA SER A 32 2.95 -17.73 2.72
C SER A 32 1.56 -17.11 2.82
N GLY A 33 0.94 -17.14 4.00
CA GLY A 33 -0.31 -16.44 4.26
C GLY A 33 -0.14 -14.93 4.16
N LEU A 34 0.93 -14.38 4.75
CA LEU A 34 1.25 -12.96 4.57
C LEU A 34 1.50 -12.60 3.10
N ALA A 35 2.29 -13.41 2.39
CA ALA A 35 2.52 -13.19 0.95
C ALA A 35 1.21 -13.23 0.15
N SER A 36 0.29 -14.13 0.54
CA SER A 36 -1.05 -14.21 -0.06
C SER A 36 -1.86 -12.95 0.18
N TRP A 37 -1.88 -12.43 1.41
CA TRP A 37 -2.60 -11.20 1.74
C TRP A 37 -2.13 -10.02 0.92
N VAL A 38 -0.82 -9.85 0.80
CA VAL A 38 -0.22 -8.76 0.03
C VAL A 38 -0.51 -8.93 -1.46
N ALA A 39 -0.34 -10.13 -2.02
CA ALA A 39 -0.65 -10.40 -3.42
C ALA A 39 -2.14 -10.23 -3.76
N ASN A 40 -3.03 -10.64 -2.86
CA ASN A 40 -4.47 -10.47 -3.01
C ASN A 40 -4.85 -8.99 -2.97
N ALA A 41 -4.37 -8.26 -1.96
CA ALA A 41 -4.61 -6.83 -1.84
C ALA A 41 -4.11 -6.08 -3.07
N ALA A 42 -2.90 -6.38 -3.56
CA ALA A 42 -2.32 -5.74 -4.73
C ALA A 42 -3.10 -6.00 -6.03
N THR A 43 -3.95 -7.03 -6.06
CA THR A 43 -4.69 -7.47 -7.25
C THR A 43 -6.20 -7.34 -7.10
N ASP A 44 -6.64 -6.46 -6.19
CA ASP A 44 -8.05 -6.14 -5.94
C ASP A 44 -8.87 -7.39 -5.54
N ARG A 45 -8.25 -8.35 -4.83
CA ARG A 45 -8.89 -9.58 -4.31
C ARG A 45 -9.14 -9.51 -2.80
N PRO A 46 -10.08 -10.31 -2.26
CA PRO A 46 -10.21 -10.47 -0.82
C PRO A 46 -8.89 -10.85 -0.17
N VAL A 47 -8.47 -10.08 0.84
CA VAL A 47 -7.19 -10.27 1.54
C VAL A 47 -7.10 -11.70 2.11
N PHE A 48 -8.17 -12.14 2.78
CA PHE A 48 -8.29 -13.46 3.41
C PHE A 48 -9.14 -14.41 2.55
N GLY A 49 -8.95 -15.71 2.72
CA GLY A 49 -9.78 -16.76 2.13
C GLY A 49 -9.34 -17.22 0.73
N ASP A 50 -8.44 -16.49 0.07
CA ASP A 50 -7.78 -16.87 -1.19
C ASP A 50 -6.26 -17.01 -0.98
N ARG A 51 -5.86 -17.87 -0.04
CA ARG A 51 -4.45 -18.11 0.28
C ARG A 51 -3.76 -19.09 -0.65
N PHE A 52 -2.44 -18.97 -0.75
CA PHE A 52 -1.53 -19.96 -1.32
C PHE A 52 -0.45 -20.38 -0.30
N ASN A 53 0.41 -21.30 -0.72
CA ASN A 53 1.59 -21.77 0.01
C ASN A 53 2.78 -21.88 -0.96
N THR A 54 4.00 -22.03 -0.46
CA THR A 54 5.22 -22.10 -1.28
C THR A 54 5.18 -23.20 -2.36
N GLY A 55 4.40 -24.26 -2.17
CA GLY A 55 4.24 -25.34 -3.14
C GLY A 55 3.36 -25.00 -4.35
N ASN A 56 2.49 -24.00 -4.25
CA ASN A 56 1.66 -23.52 -5.37
C ASN A 56 1.79 -22.01 -5.64
N GLU A 57 2.70 -21.33 -4.96
CA GLU A 57 2.92 -19.89 -5.00
C GLU A 57 3.14 -19.38 -6.43
N GLU A 58 3.95 -20.07 -7.23
CA GLU A 58 4.20 -19.70 -8.64
C GLU A 58 2.89 -19.59 -9.45
N ALA A 59 2.08 -20.64 -9.45
CA ALA A 59 0.82 -20.67 -10.19
C ALA A 59 -0.19 -19.64 -9.63
N ALA A 60 -0.19 -19.46 -8.32
CA ALA A 60 -1.06 -18.50 -7.64
C ALA A 60 -0.71 -17.05 -8.00
N LEU A 61 0.58 -16.72 -8.08
CA LEU A 61 1.07 -15.38 -8.46
C LEU A 61 0.84 -15.11 -9.95
N LEU A 62 1.07 -16.08 -10.83
CA LEU A 62 0.73 -15.97 -12.25
C LEU A 62 -0.76 -15.69 -12.46
N ALA A 63 -1.64 -16.40 -11.74
CA ALA A 63 -3.08 -16.17 -11.81
C ALA A 63 -3.49 -14.78 -11.28
N ARG A 64 -2.61 -14.11 -10.54
CA ARG A 64 -2.74 -12.75 -10.02
C ARG A 64 -2.05 -11.70 -10.92
N GLY A 65 -1.49 -12.11 -12.06
CA GLY A 65 -0.86 -11.19 -13.01
C GLY A 65 0.58 -10.82 -12.67
N PHE A 66 1.23 -11.56 -11.77
CA PHE A 66 2.65 -11.39 -11.52
C PHE A 66 3.48 -11.91 -12.70
N HIS A 67 4.65 -11.30 -12.90
CA HIS A 67 5.65 -11.66 -13.89
C HIS A 67 6.87 -12.29 -13.23
N TYR A 68 7.56 -13.18 -13.93
CA TYR A 68 8.81 -13.77 -13.45
C TYR A 68 9.93 -12.74 -13.27
N GLY A 69 10.73 -12.92 -12.22
CA GLY A 69 11.90 -12.10 -11.90
C GLY A 69 11.60 -10.99 -10.90
N THR A 70 12.35 -9.90 -11.00
CA THR A 70 12.22 -8.71 -10.16
C THR A 70 12.19 -7.46 -11.03
N ALA A 71 11.61 -6.38 -10.51
CA ALA A 71 11.63 -5.08 -11.15
C ALA A 71 11.78 -3.98 -10.09
N PRO A 72 12.44 -2.86 -10.43
CA PRO A 72 12.46 -1.70 -9.56
C PRO A 72 11.03 -1.14 -9.41
N ASN A 73 10.76 -0.54 -8.25
CA ASN A 73 9.48 0.14 -7.99
C ASN A 73 8.25 -0.76 -8.14
N ALA A 74 8.42 -2.07 -7.95
CA ALA A 74 7.37 -3.07 -8.07
C ALA A 74 7.18 -3.82 -6.75
N LEU A 75 6.01 -4.44 -6.58
CA LEU A 75 5.83 -5.43 -5.55
C LEU A 75 6.59 -6.69 -5.96
N VAL A 76 7.53 -7.13 -5.15
CA VAL A 76 8.35 -8.33 -5.41
C VAL A 76 8.09 -9.36 -4.32
N ILE A 77 7.90 -10.61 -4.71
CA ILE A 77 7.76 -11.75 -3.83
C ILE A 77 8.85 -12.75 -4.19
N GLY A 78 9.65 -13.13 -3.20
CA GLY A 78 10.73 -14.10 -3.33
C GLY A 78 10.45 -15.31 -2.44
N TRP A 79 10.69 -16.52 -2.94
CA TRP A 79 10.45 -17.73 -2.18
C TRP A 79 11.40 -18.88 -2.54
N ASN A 80 11.38 -19.92 -1.69
CA ASN A 80 11.95 -21.24 -1.94
C ASN A 80 10.97 -22.32 -1.43
N GLY A 81 11.42 -23.58 -1.32
CA GLY A 81 10.56 -24.70 -0.91
C GLY A 81 9.92 -24.59 0.48
N GLY A 82 10.36 -23.68 1.36
CA GLY A 82 9.86 -23.58 2.73
C GLY A 82 9.66 -22.17 3.29
N HIS A 83 10.06 -21.12 2.56
CA HIS A 83 9.94 -19.75 3.03
C HIS A 83 9.64 -18.79 1.88
N THR A 84 8.90 -17.73 2.18
CA THR A 84 8.57 -16.63 1.27
C THR A 84 8.55 -15.30 2.01
N ALA A 85 8.92 -14.23 1.34
CA ALA A 85 8.83 -12.87 1.87
C ALA A 85 8.61 -11.85 0.75
N VAL A 86 8.19 -10.66 1.16
CA VAL A 86 7.71 -9.61 0.26
C VAL A 86 8.60 -8.38 0.37
N THR A 87 8.79 -7.69 -0.76
CA THR A 87 9.33 -6.33 -0.81
C THR A 87 8.36 -5.45 -1.60
N LEU A 88 7.91 -4.37 -0.97
CA LEU A 88 6.99 -3.41 -1.58
C LEU A 88 7.69 -2.53 -2.63
N PRO A 89 6.91 -1.84 -3.48
CA PRO A 89 7.45 -0.90 -4.47
C PRO A 89 8.42 0.17 -3.94
N ASP A 90 8.24 0.65 -2.71
CA ASP A 90 9.15 1.62 -2.07
C ASP A 90 10.43 0.99 -1.50
N GLY A 91 10.59 -0.33 -1.65
CA GLY A 91 11.69 -1.10 -1.07
C GLY A 91 11.41 -1.59 0.35
N THR A 92 10.24 -1.32 0.93
CA THR A 92 9.88 -1.80 2.27
C THR A 92 9.74 -3.32 2.28
N SER A 93 10.62 -4.01 3.00
CA SER A 93 10.54 -5.46 3.21
C SER A 93 9.47 -5.81 4.25
N VAL A 94 8.73 -6.89 4.00
CA VAL A 94 7.74 -7.44 4.94
C VAL A 94 7.81 -8.96 4.90
N SER A 95 7.82 -9.59 6.07
CA SER A 95 7.81 -11.06 6.17
C SER A 95 7.07 -11.51 7.43
N SER A 96 6.69 -12.78 7.46
CA SER A 96 6.14 -13.43 8.66
C SER A 96 7.00 -14.64 9.01
N GLY A 97 7.35 -14.79 10.29
CA GLY A 97 8.07 -15.95 10.84
C GLY A 97 9.52 -15.69 11.24
N GLU A 98 10.22 -14.79 10.56
CA GLU A 98 11.63 -14.45 10.87
C GLU A 98 11.82 -13.87 12.29
N ARG A 99 10.78 -13.24 12.86
CA ARG A 99 10.73 -12.85 14.29
C ARG A 99 9.44 -13.28 14.99
N GLY A 100 8.88 -14.43 14.58
CA GLY A 100 7.71 -15.01 15.26
C GLY A 100 6.36 -14.40 14.90
N GLY A 101 6.28 -13.61 13.82
CA GLY A 101 5.05 -13.03 13.30
C GLY A 101 5.32 -12.07 12.15
N VAL A 102 4.28 -11.36 11.72
CA VAL A 102 4.37 -10.33 10.66
C VAL A 102 5.20 -9.17 11.15
N HIS A 103 6.19 -8.77 10.37
CA HIS A 103 7.02 -7.62 10.66
C HIS A 103 7.46 -6.88 9.40
N VAL A 104 7.80 -5.61 9.59
CA VAL A 104 8.47 -4.78 8.59
C VAL A 104 9.98 -4.81 8.80
N GLY A 105 10.73 -4.86 7.71
CA GLY A 105 12.19 -4.84 7.67
C GLY A 105 12.82 -6.19 7.36
N GLY A 106 14.16 -6.21 7.34
CA GLY A 106 14.94 -7.37 6.91
C GLY A 106 15.12 -7.43 5.37
N PRO A 107 15.64 -8.56 4.87
CA PRO A 107 15.99 -8.73 3.46
C PRO A 107 14.80 -8.84 2.50
N GLY A 108 13.58 -9.10 3.01
CA GLY A 108 12.37 -9.18 2.19
C GLY A 108 12.47 -10.24 1.10
N ALA A 109 11.98 -9.91 -0.09
CA ALA A 109 12.05 -10.77 -1.27
C ALA A 109 13.47 -11.03 -1.80
N TYR A 110 14.50 -10.36 -1.28
CA TYR A 110 15.89 -10.47 -1.77
C TYR A 110 16.78 -11.30 -0.84
N GLN A 111 16.20 -12.22 -0.09
CA GLN A 111 16.96 -13.19 0.71
C GLN A 111 17.82 -14.07 -0.18
N ALA A 112 19.09 -14.25 0.19
CA ALA A 112 20.04 -15.05 -0.58
C ALA A 112 19.61 -16.52 -0.78
N GLY A 113 18.73 -17.04 0.08
CA GLY A 113 18.20 -18.41 -0.02
C GLY A 113 16.96 -18.56 -0.91
N PHE A 114 16.41 -17.48 -1.48
CA PHE A 114 15.28 -17.57 -2.40
C PHE A 114 15.73 -17.92 -3.81
N THR A 115 15.08 -18.94 -4.37
CA THR A 115 15.40 -19.48 -5.69
C THR A 115 14.39 -19.03 -6.75
N HIS A 116 13.25 -18.49 -6.32
CA HIS A 116 12.18 -17.99 -7.18
C HIS A 116 11.83 -16.56 -6.81
N HIS A 117 11.52 -15.76 -7.82
CA HIS A 117 11.07 -14.39 -7.66
C HIS A 117 10.02 -14.07 -8.70
N MET A 118 8.99 -13.35 -8.30
CA MET A 118 8.01 -12.75 -9.19
C MET A 118 7.66 -11.34 -8.73
N PHE A 119 7.27 -10.50 -9.67
CA PHE A 119 6.93 -9.12 -9.40
C PHE A 119 5.60 -8.72 -10.04
N LEU A 120 4.94 -7.74 -9.42
CA LEU A 120 3.77 -7.06 -9.95
C LEU A 120 4.09 -5.57 -10.08
N PRO A 121 4.10 -4.99 -11.30
CA PRO A 121 4.18 -3.55 -11.47
C PRO A 121 3.06 -2.86 -10.71
N MET A 122 3.40 -1.86 -9.89
CA MET A 122 2.42 -1.02 -9.23
C MET A 122 2.81 0.44 -9.36
N PRO A 123 1.83 1.34 -9.52
CA PRO A 123 2.09 2.76 -9.43
C PRO A 123 2.54 3.09 -8.01
N LEU A 124 3.70 3.72 -7.90
CA LEU A 124 4.03 4.46 -6.69
C LEU A 124 3.01 5.61 -6.58
N ASP A 125 2.57 5.93 -5.37
CA ASP A 125 1.91 7.20 -5.13
C ASP A 125 2.94 8.30 -5.41
N ASP A 126 3.10 8.71 -6.68
CA ASP A 126 3.53 10.05 -6.98
C ASP A 126 2.50 10.94 -6.28
N GLY A 127 2.95 11.79 -5.35
CA GLY A 127 2.09 12.68 -4.57
C GLY A 127 1.10 13.47 -5.43
N PRO A 128 0.19 14.27 -4.83
CA PRO A 128 -0.92 14.91 -5.55
C PRO A 128 -0.46 15.46 -6.90
N PRO A 129 -1.23 15.23 -7.99
CA PRO A 129 -0.77 15.53 -9.33
C PRO A 129 -0.20 16.95 -9.37
N PRO A 130 0.95 17.18 -10.04
CA PRO A 130 1.50 18.52 -10.15
C PRO A 130 0.40 19.47 -10.65
N PRO A 131 0.29 20.68 -10.07
CA PRO A 131 -0.88 21.56 -10.23
C PRO A 131 -1.18 22.08 -11.66
N ASP A 132 -0.61 21.48 -12.71
CA ASP A 132 -0.75 21.92 -14.10
C ASP A 132 -1.34 20.85 -15.06
N ALA A 133 -2.11 19.90 -14.56
CA ALA A 133 -3.05 19.15 -15.41
C ALA A 133 -4.44 19.83 -15.31
N PRO A 134 -5.03 20.34 -16.41
CA PRO A 134 -6.35 20.95 -16.36
C PRO A 134 -7.38 19.85 -16.13
N VAL A 135 -7.78 19.70 -14.86
CA VAL A 135 -9.00 19.00 -14.48
C VAL A 135 -10.20 19.79 -14.99
N VAL A 136 -10.86 19.29 -16.03
CA VAL A 136 -12.18 19.78 -16.44
C VAL A 136 -13.18 19.27 -15.40
N LEU A 137 -13.32 20.01 -14.30
CA LEU A 137 -14.36 19.75 -13.31
C LEU A 137 -15.61 20.52 -13.74
N VAL A 138 -16.62 19.77 -14.19
CA VAL A 138 -17.97 20.28 -14.43
C VAL A 138 -18.57 20.71 -13.08
N ASP A 139 -18.82 22.00 -13.00
CA ASP A 139 -19.80 22.74 -12.19
C ASP A 139 -20.30 22.10 -10.88
N ALA A 140 -19.80 22.63 -9.77
CA ALA A 140 -20.51 22.65 -8.50
C ALA A 140 -20.31 24.03 -7.86
N THR A 141 -21.26 24.93 -8.11
CA THR A 141 -21.38 26.24 -7.45
C THR A 141 -21.27 26.13 -5.93
N ALA A 142 -20.21 26.71 -5.36
CA ALA A 142 -20.06 26.95 -3.93
C ALA A 142 -20.62 28.33 -3.55
N PRO A 143 -21.21 28.51 -2.35
CA PRO A 143 -21.71 29.82 -1.91
C PRO A 143 -20.56 30.72 -1.42
N ALA A 144 -20.70 32.02 -1.65
CA ALA A 144 -19.67 33.02 -1.38
C ALA A 144 -19.40 33.23 0.14
N PRO A 145 -18.14 33.43 0.56
CA PRO A 145 -17.78 33.77 1.93
C PRO A 145 -18.04 35.27 2.25
N PRO A 146 -18.21 35.63 3.54
CA PRO A 146 -18.56 36.99 3.95
C PRO A 146 -17.38 37.96 3.85
N ALA A 147 -17.68 39.24 3.57
CA ALA A 147 -16.70 40.30 3.41
C ALA A 147 -16.08 40.74 4.76
N PRO A 148 -14.78 41.14 4.79
CA PRO A 148 -14.13 41.63 5.99
C PRO A 148 -14.46 43.10 6.30
N ASP A 149 -14.60 43.40 7.60
CA ASP A 149 -14.82 44.72 8.17
C ASP A 149 -13.65 45.69 7.86
N LEU A 150 -14.01 46.87 7.34
CA LEU A 150 -13.08 47.99 7.15
C LEU A 150 -12.99 48.83 8.44
N PRO A 151 -11.79 49.30 8.85
CA PRO A 151 -11.65 50.17 10.01
C PRO A 151 -12.15 51.61 9.71
N PRO A 152 -12.67 52.33 10.73
CA PRO A 152 -13.28 53.64 10.52
C PRO A 152 -12.24 54.76 10.51
N PRO A 153 -12.31 55.75 9.60
CA PRO A 153 -11.61 57.01 9.75
C PRO A 153 -12.48 58.06 10.48
N GLY A 154 -11.86 58.77 11.43
CA GLY A 154 -12.49 59.69 12.39
C GLY A 154 -13.05 61.00 11.81
N GLY A 155 -13.95 61.63 12.59
CA GLY A 155 -14.55 62.94 12.32
C GLY A 155 -13.64 64.12 12.68
N PRO A 156 -14.15 65.32 13.02
CA PRO A 156 -15.51 65.88 12.87
C PRO A 156 -15.54 67.24 12.13
N ALA A 157 -16.68 67.69 11.59
CA ALA A 157 -16.92 69.11 11.30
C ALA A 157 -18.42 69.47 11.19
N ILE A 158 -18.90 70.11 12.26
CA ILE A 158 -19.89 71.21 12.32
C ILE A 158 -20.37 71.86 11.00
N ALA A 159 -21.69 72.02 10.83
CA ALA A 159 -22.40 73.32 10.90
C ALA A 159 -23.87 73.22 10.42
N ASN A 160 -24.75 73.81 11.22
CA ASN A 160 -26.18 74.11 10.95
C ASN A 160 -26.28 75.31 9.94
N PRO A 161 -27.45 75.62 9.35
CA PRO A 161 -28.68 76.02 10.06
C PRO A 161 -29.96 75.25 9.68
#